data_AF-A0A2V3HX96-F1
#
_entry.id   AF-A0A2V3HX96-F1
#
_cell.length_a   1.000
_cell.length_b   1.000
_cell.length_c   1.000
_cell.angle_alpha   90.00
_cell.angle_beta   90.00
_cell.angle_gamma   90.00
#
_symmetry.space_group_name_H-M   'P 1'
#
loop_
_entity.id
_entity.type
_entity.pdbx_description
1 polymer ?
#
loop_
_entity_poly.entity_id
_entity_poly.type
_entity_poly.pdbx_seq_one_letter_code
_entity_poly.pdbx_strand_id
1 'polypeptide(L)' 'MTTFHDVPPDLLIPALAERLVEAGAVSRPEWADHVKTGVHRERPPEHSDW' A
#
# COMPACT_ATOMS: atom_id res chain seq x y z
N MET A 1 -9.91 5.39 -25.75
CA MET A 1 -10.06 4.34 -24.73
C MET A 1 -9.25 4.79 -23.53
N THR A 2 -9.83 4.92 -22.35
CA THR A 2 -9.09 5.35 -21.15
C THR A 2 -8.45 4.13 -20.48
N THR A 3 -7.19 4.26 -20.10
CA THR A 3 -6.35 3.24 -19.46
C THR A 3 -5.86 3.78 -18.11
N PHE A 4 -5.24 2.92 -17.30
CA PHE A 4 -4.67 3.35 -16.01
C PHE A 4 -3.53 4.37 -16.16
N HIS A 5 -2.92 4.47 -17.34
CA HIS A 5 -1.90 5.48 -17.65
C HIS A 5 -2.47 6.89 -17.78
N ASP A 6 -3.78 7.03 -17.95
CA ASP A 6 -4.44 8.33 -18.12
C ASP A 6 -4.84 8.95 -16.77
N VAL A 7 -4.62 8.25 -15.66
CA VAL A 7 -4.98 8.68 -14.31
C VAL A 7 -3.73 9.07 -13.52
N PRO A 8 -3.70 10.23 -12.85
CA PRO A 8 -2.61 10.59 -11.95
C PRO A 8 -2.38 9.51 -10.88
N PRO A 9 -1.14 9.04 -10.67
CA PRO A 9 -0.82 8.01 -9.68
C PRO A 9 -1.26 8.39 -8.27
N ASP A 10 -1.14 9.68 -7.91
CA ASP A 10 -1.50 10.19 -6.59
C ASP A 10 -2.99 10.03 -6.26
N LEU A 11 -3.85 9.92 -7.28
CA LEU A 11 -5.28 9.65 -7.12
C LEU A 11 -5.59 8.15 -7.21
N LEU A 12 -4.88 7.44 -8.08
CA LEU A 12 -5.13 6.03 -8.35
C LEU A 12 -4.71 5.13 -7.18
N ILE A 13 -3.54 5.39 -6.60
CA ILE A 13 -2.94 4.57 -5.54
C ILE A 13 -3.83 4.49 -4.28
N PRO A 14 -4.31 5.60 -3.68
CA PRO A 14 -5.14 5.52 -2.48
C PRO A 14 -6.48 4.82 -2.74
N ALA A 15 -7.14 5.12 -3.88
CA ALA A 15 -8.40 4.47 -4.25
C ALA A 15 -8.25 2.95 -4.48
N LEU A 16 -7.11 2.53 -5.04
CA LEU A 16 -6.81 1.11 -5.21
C LEU A 16 -6.51 0.42 -3.88
N ALA A 17 -5.76 1.08 -2.98
CA ALA A 17 -5.46 0.54 -1.65
C ALA A 17 -6.74 0.25 -0.87
N GLU A 18 -7.69 1.19 -0.84
CA GLU A 18 -9.01 1.00 -0.22
C GLU A 18 -9.75 -0.21 -0.82
N ARG A 19 -9.78 -0.32 -2.15
CA ARG A 19 -10.42 -1.44 -2.84
C ARG A 19 -9.80 -2.80 -2.55
N LEU A 20 -8.48 -2.86 -2.35
CA LEU A 20 -7.79 -4.09 -1.99
C LEU A 20 -8.14 -4.54 -0.56
N VAL A 21 -8.28 -3.59 0.36
CA VAL A 21 -8.73 -3.86 1.74
C VAL A 21 -10.18 -4.37 1.73
N GLU A 22 -11.07 -3.71 0.99
CA GLU A 22 -12.48 -4.12 0.85
C GLU A 22 -12.63 -5.51 0.22
N ALA A 23 -11.80 -5.83 -0.78
CA ALA A 23 -11.83 -7.14 -1.45
C ALA A 23 -11.36 -8.29 -0.55
N GLY A 24 -10.61 -8.00 0.53
CA GLY A 24 -10.15 -8.99 1.51
C GLY A 24 -9.22 -10.08 0.94
N ALA A 25 -8.77 -9.93 -0.31
CA ALA A 25 -7.90 -10.88 -0.99
C ALA A 25 -6.45 -10.82 -0.49
N VAL A 26 -6.07 -9.72 0.17
CA VAL A 26 -4.75 -9.50 0.75
C VAL A 26 -4.92 -9.16 2.21
N SER A 27 -4.34 -9.99 3.08
CA SER A 27 -4.33 -9.77 4.53
C SER A 27 -2.94 -9.36 5.01
N ARG A 28 -2.89 -8.38 5.90
CA ARG A 28 -1.64 -7.97 6.53
C ARG A 28 -1.08 -9.08 7.43
N PRO A 29 0.20 -9.47 7.29
CA PRO A 29 0.83 -10.44 8.18
C PRO A 29 1.15 -9.81 9.54
N GLU A 30 1.12 -10.62 10.61
CA GLU A 30 1.30 -10.14 12.00
C GLU A 30 2.64 -9.42 12.25
N TRP A 31 3.70 -9.81 11.54
CA TRP A 31 5.02 -9.20 11.68
C TRP A 31 5.17 -7.85 10.97
N ALA A 32 4.20 -7.41 10.18
CA ALA A 32 4.26 -6.15 9.43
C ALA A 32 4.32 -4.91 10.34
N ASP A 33 3.90 -4.99 11.61
CA ASP A 33 4.02 -3.85 12.54
C ASP A 33 5.44 -3.63 13.07
N HIS A 34 6.33 -4.60 12.92
CA HIS A 34 7.61 -4.62 13.62
C HIS A 34 8.82 -4.56 12.69
N VAL A 35 8.62 -4.61 11.38
CA VAL A 35 9.71 -4.66 10.40
C VAL A 35 9.93 -3.32 9.70
N LYS A 36 11.17 -3.12 9.26
CA LYS A 36 11.52 -2.09 8.29
C LYS A 36 11.28 -2.60 6.87
N THR A 37 10.91 -1.71 5.95
CA THR A 37 10.64 -2.10 4.54
C THR A 37 11.88 -2.47 3.73
N GLY A 38 13.09 -2.30 4.28
CA GLY A 38 14.32 -2.67 3.58
C GLY A 38 15.58 -2.49 4.40
N VAL A 39 16.67 -3.13 3.97
CA VAL A 39 17.97 -3.08 4.65
C VAL A 39 18.52 -1.66 4.79
N HIS A 40 18.23 -0.79 3.83
CA HIS A 40 18.69 0.60 3.74
C HIS A 40 17.90 1.59 4.60
N ARG A 41 16.77 1.17 5.19
CA ARG A 41 15.99 2.02 6.12
C ARG A 41 16.39 1.74 7.56
N GLU A 42 16.41 2.78 8.37
CA GLU A 42 16.65 2.69 9.81
C GLU A 42 15.36 2.65 10.61
N ARG A 43 14.28 3.22 10.08
CA ARG A 43 12.98 3.36 10.75
C ARG A 43 11.91 2.52 10.07
N PRO A 44 10.92 2.00 10.83
CA PRO A 44 9.74 1.38 10.26
C PRO A 44 8.87 2.42 9.54
N PRO A 45 7.94 1.99 8.67
CA PRO A 45 6.98 2.88 8.02
C PRO A 45 6.12 3.62 9.04
N GLU A 46 5.83 4.88 8.75
CA GLU A 46 5.01 5.73 9.64
C GLU A 46 3.51 5.50 9.45
N HIS A 47 3.10 5.06 8.26
CA HIS A 47 1.70 4.83 7.92
C HIS A 47 1.26 3.43 8.39
N SER A 48 0.09 3.33 9.02
CA SER A 48 -0.37 2.07 9.64
C SER A 48 -0.83 1.00 8.65
N ASP A 49 -1.22 1.39 7.43
CA ASP A 49 -1.69 0.50 6.35
C ASP A 49 -0.64 0.26 5.25
N TRP A 50 0.65 0.43 5.59
CA TRP A 50 1.77 0.30 4.67
C TRP A 50 1.90 -1.08 4.01
#